data_AF-A0A926ZVY7-F1
#
_entry.id   AF-A0A926ZVY7-F1
#
_cell.length_a   1.000
_cell.length_b   1.000
_cell.length_c   1.000
_cell.angle_alpha   90.00
_cell.angle_beta   90.00
_cell.angle_gamma   90.00
#
_symmetry.space_group_name_H-M   'P 1'
#
loop_
_entity.id
_entity.type
_entity.pdbx_description
1 polymer ?
#
loop_
_entity_poly.entity_id
_entity_poly.type
_entity_poly.pdbx_seq_one_letter_code
_entity_poly.pdbx_strand_id
1 'polypeptide(L)'
;MIVDSTLLETLFTGANLFVLPFWTLMVLVPNTKLTRWVMGSYLPYAALAGLYLFLFITSFNNVEGIEALSDPNLKLPDLAALFANPHVTATGWVHYLVFDLFVGRWIYWQGQESGVFTRHSLALCLFAGPLGLLSHLLTDAVWKRFAKGNVSEASVEGA
;
A
#
# COMPACT_ATOMS: atom_id res chain seq x y z
N MET A 1 11.75 18.94 -18.09
CA MET A 1 10.91 19.69 -17.14
C MET A 1 11.63 19.62 -15.80
N ILE A 2 12.01 20.77 -15.23
CA ILE A 2 12.64 20.81 -13.90
C ILE A 2 11.50 20.73 -12.88
N VAL A 3 11.56 19.77 -11.96
CA VAL A 3 10.66 19.74 -10.81
C VAL A 3 11.27 20.70 -9.78
N ASP A 4 10.66 21.86 -9.59
CA ASP A 4 11.05 22.76 -8.51
C ASP A 4 10.47 22.31 -7.16
N SER A 5 10.91 22.96 -6.08
CA SER A 5 10.47 22.63 -4.72
C SER A 5 8.96 22.82 -4.52
N THR A 6 8.33 23.79 -5.18
CA THR A 6 6.90 24.06 -5.02
C THR A 6 6.07 22.97 -5.68
N LEU A 7 6.46 22.55 -6.89
CA LEU A 7 5.85 21.44 -7.59
C LEU A 7 6.05 20.12 -6.81
N LEU A 8 7.25 19.89 -6.28
CA LEU A 8 7.55 18.70 -5.48
C LEU A 8 6.63 18.58 -4.25
N GLU A 9 6.49 19.65 -3.48
CA GLU A 9 5.59 19.71 -2.31
C GLU A 9 4.12 19.50 -2.70
N THR A 10 3.72 20.04 -3.85
CA THR A 10 2.36 19.86 -4.38
C THR A 10 2.10 18.41 -4.76
N LEU A 11 3.06 17.75 -5.42
CA LEU A 11 2.95 16.33 -5.80
C LEU A 11 2.97 15.43 -4.57
N PHE A 12 3.83 15.72 -3.59
CA PHE A 12 3.90 15.00 -2.31
C PHE A 12 2.58 15.11 -1.54
N THR A 13 2.08 16.33 -1.35
CA THR A 13 0.79 16.58 -0.67
C THR A 13 -0.37 15.96 -1.43
N GLY A 14 -0.36 16.09 -2.77
CA GLY A 14 -1.35 15.50 -3.66
C GLY A 14 -1.39 13.97 -3.55
N ALA A 15 -0.23 13.31 -3.52
CA ALA A 15 -0.15 11.85 -3.37
C ALA A 15 -0.74 11.37 -2.03
N ASN A 16 -0.42 12.08 -0.93
CA ASN A 16 -0.97 11.77 0.40
C ASN A 16 -2.50 11.96 0.43
N LEU A 17 -3.01 13.06 -0.12
CA LEU A 17 -4.46 13.29 -0.20
C LEU A 17 -5.17 12.30 -1.11
N PHE A 18 -4.52 11.90 -2.21
CA PHE A 18 -5.08 10.98 -3.19
C PHE A 18 -5.39 9.61 -2.60
N VAL A 19 -4.54 9.08 -1.71
CA VAL A 19 -4.75 7.74 -1.14
C VAL A 19 -5.90 7.68 -0.12
N LEU A 20 -6.18 8.78 0.59
CA LEU A 20 -7.12 8.78 1.74
C LEU A 20 -8.56 8.39 1.39
N PRO A 21 -9.18 8.84 0.28
CA PRO A 21 -10.50 8.38 -0.12
C PRO A 21 -10.58 6.86 -0.29
N PHE A 22 -9.56 6.24 -0.87
CA PHE A 22 -9.54 4.79 -1.10
C PHE A 22 -9.49 4.02 0.24
N TRP A 23 -8.64 4.45 1.16
CA TRP A 23 -8.60 3.88 2.51
C TRP A 23 -9.92 4.07 3.26
N THR A 24 -10.51 5.26 3.17
CA THR A 24 -11.81 5.57 3.77
C THR A 24 -12.90 4.64 3.26
N LEU A 25 -12.96 4.42 1.94
CA LEU A 25 -13.91 3.52 1.30
C LEU A 25 -13.72 2.06 1.78
N MET A 26 -12.48 1.57 1.83
CA MET A 26 -12.17 0.21 2.27
C MET A 26 -12.48 -0.03 3.75
N VAL A 27 -12.18 0.92 4.63
CA VAL A 27 -12.34 0.76 6.08
C VAL A 27 -13.78 1.00 6.53
N LEU A 28 -14.41 2.11 6.09
CA LEU A 28 -15.71 2.54 6.60
C LEU A 28 -16.88 1.87 5.87
N VAL A 29 -16.79 1.76 4.55
CA VAL A 29 -17.90 1.31 3.69
C VAL A 29 -17.51 0.18 2.73
N PRO A 30 -16.94 -0.94 3.23
CA PRO A 30 -16.36 -2.00 2.39
C PRO A 30 -17.35 -2.68 1.45
N ASN A 31 -18.63 -2.79 1.82
CA ASN A 31 -19.60 -3.61 1.10
C ASN A 31 -20.42 -2.84 0.04
N THR A 32 -20.10 -1.58 -0.22
CA THR A 32 -20.86 -0.77 -1.19
C THR A 32 -20.45 -1.09 -2.62
N LYS A 33 -21.38 -0.92 -3.57
CA LYS A 33 -21.10 -1.07 -5.02
C LYS A 33 -19.98 -0.13 -5.47
N LEU A 34 -19.93 1.08 -4.90
CA LEU A 34 -18.89 2.06 -5.17
C LEU A 34 -17.51 1.54 -4.76
N THR A 35 -17.34 1.11 -3.51
CA THR A 35 -16.04 0.59 -3.03
C THR A 35 -15.56 -0.58 -3.86
N ARG A 36 -16.45 -1.54 -4.17
CA ARG A 36 -16.13 -2.70 -5.02
C ARG A 36 -15.72 -2.29 -6.43
N TRP A 37 -16.41 -1.32 -7.03
CA TRP A 37 -16.08 -0.83 -8.37
C TRP A 37 -14.73 -0.10 -8.39
N VAL A 38 -14.49 0.81 -7.45
CA VAL A 38 -13.22 1.56 -7.35
C VAL A 38 -12.05 0.61 -7.06
N MET A 39 -12.21 -0.32 -6.10
CA MET A 39 -11.18 -1.31 -5.76
C MET A 39 -11.03 -2.42 -6.81
N GLY A 40 -12.02 -2.59 -7.70
CA GLY A 40 -11.90 -3.48 -8.86
C GLY A 40 -10.96 -2.94 -9.92
N SER A 41 -10.86 -1.61 -10.04
CA SER A 41 -10.04 -0.93 -11.04
C SER A 41 -8.56 -0.87 -10.66
N TYR A 42 -7.67 -1.03 -11.66
CA TYR A 42 -6.23 -0.81 -11.51
C TYR A 42 -5.84 0.67 -11.69
N LEU A 43 -6.79 1.54 -12.08
CA LEU A 43 -6.52 2.93 -12.41
C LEU A 43 -5.88 3.75 -11.27
N PRO A 44 -6.33 3.65 -9.99
CA PRO A 44 -5.69 4.39 -8.89
C PRO A 44 -4.22 4.02 -8.69
N TYR A 45 -3.90 2.74 -8.83
CA TYR A 45 -2.54 2.20 -8.69
C TYR A 45 -1.68 2.59 -9.88
N ALA A 46 -2.22 2.52 -11.09
CA ALA A 46 -1.53 2.97 -12.30
C ALA A 46 -1.22 4.47 -12.25
N ALA A 47 -2.14 5.29 -11.71
CA ALA A 47 -1.92 6.72 -11.53
C ALA A 47 -0.78 7.01 -10.54
N LEU A 48 -0.76 6.35 -9.37
CA LEU A 48 0.33 6.49 -8.41
C LEU A 48 1.66 5.92 -8.95
N ALA A 49 1.63 4.81 -9.68
CA ALA A 49 2.80 4.25 -10.34
C ALA A 49 3.34 5.17 -11.44
N GLY A 50 2.45 5.85 -12.17
CA GLY A 50 2.82 6.88 -13.14
C GLY A 50 3.47 8.10 -12.47
N LEU A 51 2.92 8.55 -11.34
CA LEU A 51 3.53 9.60 -10.53
C LEU A 51 4.91 9.19 -10.00
N TYR A 52 5.02 7.96 -9.47
CA TYR A 52 6.30 7.39 -9.06
C TYR A 52 7.29 7.38 -10.22
N LEU A 53 6.89 6.90 -11.40
CA LEU A 53 7.76 6.85 -12.58
C LEU A 53 8.20 8.25 -12.99
N PHE A 54 7.30 9.24 -12.96
CA PHE A 54 7.63 10.63 -13.25
C PHE A 54 8.67 11.17 -12.27
N LEU A 55 8.42 11.04 -10.96
CA LEU A 55 9.34 11.51 -9.92
C LEU A 55 10.69 10.79 -10.03
N PHE A 56 10.66 9.46 -10.19
CA PHE A 56 11.84 8.61 -10.38
C PHE A 56 12.66 9.08 -11.58
N ILE A 57 12.06 9.26 -12.77
CA ILE A 57 12.72 9.77 -13.97
C ILE A 57 13.31 11.17 -13.74
N THR A 58 12.56 12.07 -13.11
CA THR A 58 13.05 13.43 -12.85
C THR A 58 14.19 13.46 -11.84
N SER A 59 14.27 12.49 -10.94
CA SER A 59 15.42 12.28 -10.05
C SER A 59 16.70 11.87 -10.81
N PHE A 60 16.62 11.24 -12.00
CA PHE A 60 17.82 10.91 -12.81
C PHE A 60 18.55 12.14 -13.35
N ASN A 61 17.92 13.32 -13.39
CA ASN A 61 18.65 14.55 -13.69
C ASN A 61 19.64 14.94 -12.58
N ASN A 62 19.53 14.32 -11.39
CA ASN A 62 20.52 14.35 -10.31
C ASN A 62 21.30 13.01 -10.29
N VAL A 63 22.17 12.81 -11.28
CA VAL A 63 22.91 11.57 -11.58
C VAL A 63 23.59 10.95 -10.34
N GLU A 64 24.08 11.76 -9.41
CA GLU A 64 24.77 11.32 -8.18
C GLU A 64 23.90 10.45 -7.26
N GLY A 65 22.59 10.69 -7.20
CA GLY A 65 21.72 9.99 -6.24
C GLY A 65 21.44 8.54 -6.61
N ILE A 66 21.36 8.22 -7.91
CA ILE A 66 20.95 6.90 -8.39
C ILE A 66 22.14 5.96 -8.56
N GLU A 67 23.30 6.48 -8.97
CA GLU A 67 24.54 5.71 -8.95
C GLU A 67 24.85 5.26 -7.52
N ALA A 68 24.64 6.14 -6.53
CA ALA A 68 24.81 5.81 -5.13
C ALA A 68 23.78 4.77 -4.64
N LEU A 69 22.51 4.85 -5.03
CA LEU A 69 21.50 3.82 -4.69
C LEU A 69 21.76 2.45 -5.33
N SER A 70 22.54 2.39 -6.41
CA SER A 70 22.86 1.16 -7.13
C SER A 70 24.19 0.55 -6.70
N ASP A 71 24.93 1.19 -5.78
CA ASP A 71 26.20 0.67 -5.27
C ASP A 71 25.94 -0.55 -4.36
N PRO A 72 26.45 -1.76 -4.72
CA PRO A 72 26.31 -2.94 -3.88
C PRO A 72 27.02 -2.82 -2.52
N ASN A 73 27.92 -1.84 -2.36
CA ASN A 73 28.61 -1.55 -1.11
C ASN A 73 27.97 -0.42 -0.30
N LEU A 74 26.80 0.07 -0.71
CA LEU A 74 26.12 1.18 -0.06
C LEU A 74 25.85 0.87 1.41
N LYS A 75 26.42 1.69 2.30
CA LYS A 75 26.23 1.54 3.75
C LYS A 75 25.02 2.36 4.20
N LEU A 76 24.48 1.99 5.36
CA LEU A 76 23.32 2.67 5.95
C LEU A 76 23.50 4.21 6.10
N PRO A 77 24.67 4.74 6.53
CA PRO A 77 24.86 6.19 6.64
C PRO A 77 24.81 6.90 5.28
N ASP A 78 25.36 6.27 4.24
CA ASP A 78 25.39 6.83 2.89
C ASP A 78 23.97 6.84 2.30
N LEU A 79 23.21 5.75 2.51
CA LEU A 79 21.80 5.68 2.14
C LEU A 79 20.98 6.76 2.85
N ALA A 80 21.20 6.97 4.15
CA ALA A 80 20.50 8.00 4.91
C ALA A 80 20.80 9.41 4.38
N ALA A 81 22.03 9.68 3.97
CA ALA A 81 22.41 10.94 3.33
C ALA A 81 21.70 11.16 1.99
N LEU A 82 21.52 10.11 1.18
CA LEU A 82 20.75 10.19 -0.07
C LEU A 82 19.27 10.54 0.18
N PHE A 83 18.66 9.93 1.20
CA PHE A 83 17.29 10.23 1.61
C PHE A 83 17.11 11.61 2.25
N ALA A 84 18.19 12.34 2.54
CA ALA A 84 18.11 13.75 2.94
C ALA A 84 17.78 14.67 1.75
N ASN A 85 17.95 14.20 0.51
CA ASN A 85 17.51 14.93 -0.69
C ASN A 85 15.99 14.84 -0.83
N PRO A 86 15.25 15.98 -0.82
CA PRO A 86 13.78 15.98 -0.91
C PRO A 86 13.22 15.24 -2.12
N HIS A 87 13.91 15.25 -3.26
CA HIS A 87 13.47 14.53 -4.46
C HIS A 87 13.55 13.01 -4.27
N VAL A 88 14.61 12.53 -3.63
CA VAL A 88 14.77 11.11 -3.31
C VAL A 88 13.75 10.69 -2.25
N THR A 89 13.55 11.52 -1.21
CA THR A 89 12.55 11.29 -0.17
C THR A 89 11.14 11.20 -0.76
N ALA A 90 10.74 12.15 -1.61
CA ALA A 90 9.41 12.17 -2.21
C ALA A 90 9.18 10.94 -3.11
N THR A 91 10.17 10.58 -3.94
CA THR A 91 10.11 9.37 -4.77
C THR A 91 9.96 8.10 -3.94
N GLY A 92 10.76 7.96 -2.87
CA GLY A 92 10.65 6.84 -1.94
C GLY A 92 9.33 6.81 -1.17
N TRP A 93 8.78 7.97 -0.81
CA TRP A 93 7.48 8.05 -0.15
C TRP A 93 6.34 7.60 -1.07
N VAL A 94 6.31 8.09 -2.32
CA VAL A 94 5.30 7.67 -3.30
C VAL A 94 5.43 6.17 -3.59
N HIS A 95 6.64 5.61 -3.60
CA HIS A 95 6.84 4.16 -3.66
C HIS A 95 6.08 3.44 -2.54
N TYR A 96 6.26 3.84 -1.27
CA TYR A 96 5.51 3.25 -0.15
C TYR A 96 4.00 3.40 -0.31
N LEU A 97 3.50 4.58 -0.70
CA LEU A 97 2.06 4.80 -0.92
C LEU A 97 1.46 3.84 -1.96
N VAL A 98 2.16 3.60 -3.07
CA VAL A 98 1.71 2.66 -4.11
C VAL A 98 1.59 1.24 -3.55
N PHE A 99 2.64 0.77 -2.88
CA PHE A 99 2.70 -0.59 -2.34
C PHE A 99 1.70 -0.79 -1.20
N ASP A 100 1.60 0.14 -0.26
CA ASP A 100 0.68 0.05 0.87
C ASP A 100 -0.77 0.04 0.40
N LEU A 101 -1.13 0.90 -0.56
CA LEU A 101 -2.47 0.88 -1.14
C LEU A 101 -2.75 -0.43 -1.87
N PHE A 102 -1.77 -0.98 -2.61
CA PHE A 102 -1.91 -2.26 -3.30
C PHE A 102 -2.10 -3.43 -2.33
N VAL A 103 -1.34 -3.46 -1.24
CA VAL A 103 -1.51 -4.45 -0.16
C VAL A 103 -2.86 -4.26 0.52
N GLY A 104 -3.28 -3.03 0.80
CA GLY A 104 -4.60 -2.71 1.32
C GLY A 104 -5.72 -3.25 0.43
N ARG A 105 -5.64 -3.06 -0.88
CA ARG A 105 -6.57 -3.64 -1.86
C ARG A 105 -6.62 -5.16 -1.77
N TRP A 106 -5.45 -5.79 -1.69
CA TRP A 106 -5.37 -7.24 -1.60
C TRP A 106 -6.04 -7.76 -0.32
N ILE A 107 -5.75 -7.15 0.83
CA ILE A 107 -6.41 -7.45 2.12
C ILE A 107 -7.93 -7.25 2.00
N TYR A 108 -8.36 -6.15 1.38
CA TYR A 108 -9.78 -5.86 1.17
C TYR A 108 -10.48 -6.98 0.38
N TRP A 109 -9.92 -7.40 -0.76
CA TRP A 109 -10.52 -8.45 -1.58
C TRP A 109 -10.49 -9.82 -0.90
N GLN A 110 -9.43 -10.16 -0.17
CA GLN A 110 -9.40 -11.35 0.67
C GLN A 110 -10.54 -11.36 1.69
N GLY A 111 -10.81 -10.23 2.34
CA GLY A 111 -11.95 -10.09 3.25
C GLY A 111 -13.31 -10.23 2.55
N GLN A 112 -13.45 -9.71 1.33
CA GLN A 112 -14.69 -9.84 0.55
C GLN A 112 -14.97 -11.29 0.10
N GLU A 113 -13.93 -12.07 -0.22
CA GLU A 113 -14.05 -13.47 -0.65
C GLU A 113 -14.25 -14.44 0.53
N SER A 114 -13.51 -14.25 1.62
CA SER A 114 -13.49 -15.16 2.77
C SER A 114 -14.48 -14.80 3.88
N GLY A 115 -15.05 -13.59 3.85
CA GLY A 115 -15.88 -13.05 4.93
C GLY A 115 -15.10 -12.64 6.18
N VAL A 116 -13.76 -12.70 6.16
CA VAL A 116 -12.89 -12.29 7.28
C VAL A 116 -13.05 -10.80 7.54
N PHE A 117 -13.11 -10.42 8.82
CA PHE A 117 -13.07 -9.02 9.22
C PHE A 117 -11.70 -8.41 8.91
N THR A 118 -11.64 -7.36 8.10
CA THR A 118 -10.37 -6.77 7.62
C THR A 118 -10.11 -5.33 8.06
N ARG A 119 -11.04 -4.69 8.77
CA ARG A 119 -10.93 -3.25 9.09
C ARG A 119 -9.70 -2.92 9.93
N HIS A 120 -9.36 -3.76 10.90
CA HIS A 120 -8.17 -3.57 11.74
C HIS A 120 -6.88 -3.74 10.93
N SER A 121 -6.82 -4.75 10.05
CA SER A 121 -5.67 -4.97 9.17
C SER A 121 -5.49 -3.82 8.18
N LEU A 122 -6.57 -3.29 7.62
CA LEU A 122 -6.54 -2.12 6.73
C LEU A 122 -6.10 -0.85 7.46
N ALA A 123 -6.60 -0.61 8.68
CA ALA A 123 -6.17 0.52 9.50
C ALA A 123 -4.68 0.43 9.85
N LEU A 124 -4.18 -0.75 10.22
CA LEU A 124 -2.76 -0.98 10.45
C LEU A 124 -1.94 -0.81 9.17
N CYS A 125 -2.45 -1.28 8.02
CA CYS A 125 -1.79 -1.17 6.72
C CYS A 125 -1.63 0.28 6.27
N LEU A 126 -2.57 1.17 6.61
CA LEU A 126 -2.49 2.60 6.32
C LEU A 126 -1.30 3.28 7.02
N PHE A 127 -1.01 2.90 8.27
CA PHE A 127 0.09 3.49 9.04
C PHE A 127 1.42 2.74 8.86
N ALA A 128 1.33 1.43 8.66
CA ALA A 128 2.46 0.53 8.50
C ALA A 128 2.02 -0.69 7.67
N GLY A 129 2.18 -0.62 6.35
CA GLY A 129 1.82 -1.68 5.40
C GLY A 129 2.18 -3.10 5.88
N PRO A 130 3.43 -3.37 6.30
CA PRO A 130 3.85 -4.69 6.78
C PRO A 130 3.08 -5.20 8.00
N LEU A 131 2.71 -4.31 8.93
CA LEU A 131 1.96 -4.68 10.13
C LEU A 131 0.50 -5.02 9.78
N GLY A 132 -0.09 -4.28 8.85
CA GLY A 132 -1.42 -4.58 8.32
C GLY A 132 -1.47 -5.93 7.63
N LEU A 133 -0.48 -6.24 6.79
CA LEU A 133 -0.35 -7.54 6.15
C LEU A 133 -0.24 -8.68 7.17
N LEU A 134 0.67 -8.55 8.14
CA LEU A 134 0.84 -9.53 9.19
C LEU A 134 -0.46 -9.75 9.98
N SER A 135 -1.13 -8.66 10.34
CA SER A 135 -2.42 -8.70 11.03
C SER A 135 -3.48 -9.48 10.23
N HIS A 136 -3.56 -9.24 8.92
CA HIS A 136 -4.52 -9.95 8.07
C HIS A 136 -4.22 -11.44 8.01
N LEU A 137 -2.96 -11.83 7.78
CA LEU A 137 -2.54 -13.23 7.70
C LEU A 137 -2.88 -14.00 8.98
N LEU A 138 -2.64 -13.40 10.15
CA LEU A 138 -2.99 -14.00 11.43
C LEU A 138 -4.51 -14.17 11.58
N THR A 139 -5.28 -13.14 11.22
CA THR A 139 -6.73 -13.16 11.33
C THR A 139 -7.36 -14.19 10.39
N ASP A 140 -6.90 -14.24 9.15
CA ASP A 140 -7.34 -15.20 8.14
C ASP A 140 -7.02 -16.64 8.53
N ALA A 141 -5.82 -16.89 9.06
CA ALA A 141 -5.42 -18.21 9.54
C ALA A 141 -6.31 -18.71 10.69
N VAL A 142 -6.66 -17.81 11.63
CA VAL A 142 -7.57 -18.13 12.75
C VAL A 142 -8.99 -18.39 12.23
N TRP A 143 -9.49 -17.54 11.33
CA TRP A 143 -10.82 -17.68 10.74
C TRP A 143 -11.02 -19.00 10.01
N LYS A 144 -10.05 -19.39 9.17
CA LYS A 144 -10.08 -20.67 8.43
C LYS A 144 -10.12 -21.88 9.35
N ARG A 145 -9.44 -21.82 10.50
CA ARG A 145 -9.50 -22.90 11.51
C ARG A 145 -10.88 -23.02 12.13
N PHE A 146 -11.51 -21.90 12.51
CA PHE A 146 -12.87 -21.90 13.03
C PHE A 146 -13.89 -22.41 12.00
N ALA A 147 -13.80 -21.92 10.76
CA ALA A 147 -14.71 -22.34 9.69
C ALA A 147 -14.61 -23.86 9.40
N LYS A 148 -13.41 -24.44 9.46
CA LYS A 148 -13.20 -25.87 9.27
C LYS A 148 -13.73 -26.72 10.45
N GLY A 149 -13.60 -26.23 11.68
CA GLY A 149 -14.13 -26.91 12.87
C GLY A 149 -15.64 -27.08 12.82
N ASN A 150 -16.37 -26.02 12.47
CA ASN A 150 -17.83 -26.02 12.39
C ASN A 150 -18.38 -26.99 11.34
N VAL A 151 -17.69 -27.14 10.20
CA VAL A 151 -18.08 -28.09 9.13
C VAL A 151 -17.89 -29.54 9.58
N SER A 152 -16.84 -29.82 10.34
CA SER A 152 -16.59 -31.17 10.88
C SER A 152 -17.67 -31.57 11.89
N GLU A 153 -18.05 -30.67 12.80
CA GLU A 153 -19.03 -30.94 13.85
C GLU A 153 -20.45 -31.16 13.28
N ALA A 154 -20.87 -30.33 12.32
CA ALA A 154 -22.15 -30.49 11.62
C ALA A 154 -22.26 -31.81 10.81
N SER A 155 -21.14 -32.35 10.32
CA SER A 155 -21.12 -33.64 9.62
C SER A 155 -21.26 -34.86 10.56
N VAL A 156 -20.95 -34.68 11.85
CA VAL A 156 -21.04 -35.73 12.87
C VAL A 156 -22.42 -35.75 13.51
N GLU A 157 -23.06 -34.60 13.72
CA GLU A 157 -24.44 -34.54 14.26
C GLU A 157 -25.52 -34.93 13.24
N GLY A 158 -25.20 -34.88 11.94
CA GLY A 158 -26.11 -35.27 10.87
C GLY A 158 -26.05 -36.75 10.46
N ALA A 159 -25.24 -37.58 11.14
CA ALA A 159 -25.05 -39.00 10.89
C ALA A 159 -25.67 -39.86 12.01
#